data_AF-A0A1F8SBK2-F1
#
_entry.id   AF-A0A1F8SBK2-F1
#
_cell.length_a   1.000
_cell.length_b   1.000
_cell.length_c   1.000
_cell.angle_alpha   90.00
_cell.angle_beta   90.00
_cell.angle_gamma   90.00
#
_symmetry.space_group_name_H-M   'P 1'
#
loop_
_entity.id
_entity.type
_entity.pdbx_description
1 polymer ?
#
loop_
_entity_poly.entity_id
_entity_poly.type
_entity_poly.pdbx_seq_one_letter_code
_entity_poly.pdbx_strand_id
1 'polypeptide(L)'
;MEVRPGREARLLPGGSDPDPGPGDVLVAVDLAGRAPEAAVSRGERAIAGLAGALLELGAARLAAGGADDAAHLVPEYVSLPRGVRAAGGEIEWSHGRR
;
A
#
# COMPACT_ATOMS: atom_id res chain seq x y z
N MET A 1 3.71 8.56 -4.00
CA MET A 1 4.76 8.49 -2.97
C MET A 1 5.54 7.21 -3.20
N GLU A 2 6.86 7.29 -3.29
CA GLU A 2 7.79 6.16 -3.36
C GLU A 2 8.39 5.96 -1.97
N VAL A 3 8.35 4.72 -1.48
CA VAL A 3 8.89 4.35 -0.16
C VAL A 3 9.79 3.15 -0.34
N ARG A 4 11.02 3.25 0.17
CA ARG A 4 12.01 2.16 0.20
C ARG A 4 12.49 1.98 1.63
N PRO A 5 12.67 0.74 2.11
CA PRO A 5 13.23 0.51 3.45
C PRO A 5 14.56 1.26 3.63
N GLY A 6 14.68 2.01 4.73
CA GLY A 6 15.89 2.77 5.06
C GLY A 6 16.15 4.01 4.19
N ARG A 7 15.22 4.41 3.31
CA ARG A 7 15.28 5.66 2.54
C ARG A 7 14.15 6.59 2.94
N GLU A 8 14.38 7.89 2.78
CA GLU A 8 13.33 8.90 2.92
C GLU A 8 12.26 8.72 1.85
N ALA A 9 10.99 8.90 2.24
CA ALA A 9 9.88 8.83 1.32
C ALA A 9 9.93 9.99 0.33
N ARG A 10 9.72 9.71 -0.96
CA ARG A 10 9.72 10.72 -2.03
C ARG A 10 8.32 10.88 -2.61
N LEU A 11 7.82 12.11 -2.71
CA LEU A 11 6.60 12.37 -3.46
C LEU A 11 6.86 12.16 -4.96
N LEU A 12 5.98 11.42 -5.61
CA LEU A 12 5.98 11.22 -7.06
C LEU A 12 4.79 11.97 -7.65
N PRO A 13 4.98 12.80 -8.69
CA PRO A 13 3.88 13.40 -9.44
C PRO A 13 2.95 12.33 -10.02
N GLY A 14 1.67 12.65 -10.12
CA GLY A 14 0.70 11.77 -10.77
C GLY A 14 1.08 11.50 -12.22
N GLY A 15 1.04 10.23 -12.64
CA GLY A 15 1.44 9.81 -13.99
C GLY A 15 2.95 9.61 -14.19
N SER A 16 3.76 9.80 -13.15
CA SER A 16 5.16 9.38 -13.15
C SER A 16 5.29 7.99 -12.52
N ASP A 17 5.90 7.07 -13.26
CA ASP A 17 6.23 5.75 -12.73
C ASP A 17 7.45 5.83 -11.80
N PRO A 18 7.49 5.04 -10.72
CA PRO A 18 8.71 4.89 -9.92
C PRO A 18 9.80 4.22 -10.76
N ASP A 19 11.02 4.72 -10.67
CA ASP A 19 12.18 4.09 -11.29
C ASP A 19 12.67 2.92 -10.42
N PRO A 20 12.66 1.67 -10.92
CA PRO A 20 13.10 0.52 -10.14
C PRO A 20 14.60 0.61 -9.83
N GLY A 21 14.93 0.60 -8.55
CA GLY A 21 16.31 0.59 -8.07
C GLY A 21 16.94 -0.79 -8.13
N PRO A 22 18.26 -0.88 -7.89
CA PRO A 22 18.95 -2.16 -7.74
C PRO A 22 18.31 -3.02 -6.63
N GLY A 23 17.88 -4.22 -6.98
CA GLY A 23 17.20 -5.15 -6.07
C GLY A 23 15.68 -5.11 -6.13
N ASP A 24 15.08 -4.14 -6.82
CA ASP A 24 13.64 -4.12 -7.04
C ASP A 24 13.22 -5.20 -8.04
N VAL A 25 12.06 -5.80 -7.78
CA VAL A 25 11.45 -6.77 -8.69
C VAL A 25 10.10 -6.23 -9.14
N LEU A 26 9.99 -5.91 -10.43
CA LEU A 26 8.71 -5.56 -11.03
C LEU A 26 7.83 -6.80 -11.15
N VAL A 27 6.61 -6.72 -10.64
CA VAL A 27 5.61 -7.79 -10.71
C VAL A 27 4.36 -7.30 -11.41
N ALA A 28 3.67 -8.17 -12.15
CA ALA A 28 2.48 -7.79 -12.89
C ALA A 28 1.23 -8.18 -12.10
N VAL A 29 0.46 -7.18 -11.65
CA VAL A 29 -0.78 -7.36 -10.89
C VAL A 29 -1.97 -7.01 -11.78
N ASP A 30 -2.92 -7.91 -11.91
CA ASP A 30 -4.12 -7.75 -12.77
C ASP A 30 -3.78 -7.52 -14.27
N LEU A 31 -2.64 -8.02 -14.74
CA LEU A 31 -2.19 -7.86 -16.13
C LEU A 31 -2.15 -9.19 -16.91
N ALA A 32 -3.03 -10.14 -16.58
CA ALA A 32 -3.17 -11.37 -17.35
C ALA A 32 -3.46 -11.07 -18.83
N GLY A 33 -2.69 -11.68 -19.74
CA GLY A 33 -2.75 -11.41 -21.19
C GLY A 33 -2.25 -10.02 -21.62
N ARG A 34 -1.74 -9.20 -20.69
CA ARG A 34 -1.25 -7.83 -20.94
C ARG A 34 0.21 -7.63 -20.52
N ALA A 35 0.84 -8.64 -19.94
CA ALA A 35 2.24 -8.62 -19.50
C ALA A 35 2.92 -9.97 -19.80
N PRO A 36 4.27 -10.02 -19.84
CA PRO A 36 4.99 -11.29 -19.97
C PRO A 36 4.58 -12.30 -18.89
N GLU A 37 4.45 -13.57 -19.24
CA GLU A 37 3.98 -14.64 -18.33
C GLU A 37 4.82 -14.72 -17.05
N ALA A 38 6.14 -14.56 -17.16
CA ALA A 38 7.05 -14.55 -16.02
C ALA A 38 6.78 -13.38 -15.06
N ALA A 39 6.26 -12.24 -15.54
CA ALA A 39 5.86 -11.11 -14.70
C ALA A 39 4.52 -11.35 -14.01
N VAL A 40 3.57 -11.97 -14.72
CA VAL A 40 2.26 -12.37 -14.17
C VAL A 40 2.44 -13.41 -13.06
N SER A 41 3.21 -14.47 -13.31
CA SER A 41 3.51 -15.51 -12.33
C SER A 41 4.21 -14.96 -11.07
N ARG A 42 5.08 -13.94 -11.22
CA ARG A 42 5.66 -13.24 -10.06
C ARG A 42 4.61 -12.45 -9.29
N GLY A 43 3.69 -11.77 -9.97
CA GLY A 43 2.60 -11.03 -9.35
C GLY A 43 1.65 -11.93 -8.57
N GLU A 44 1.28 -13.09 -9.12
CA GLU A 44 0.45 -14.07 -8.43
C GLU A 44 1.11 -14.58 -7.14
N ARG A 45 2.41 -14.91 -7.19
CA ARG A 45 3.17 -15.28 -5.99
C ARG A 45 3.24 -14.15 -4.97
N ALA A 46 3.45 -12.91 -5.43
CA ALA A 46 3.50 -11.75 -4.54
C ALA A 46 2.15 -11.53 -3.84
N ILE A 47 1.04 -11.61 -4.56
CA ILE A 47 -0.32 -11.46 -4.01
C ILE A 47 -0.61 -12.59 -3.00
N ALA A 48 -0.28 -13.84 -3.34
CA ALA A 48 -0.50 -14.98 -2.45
C ALA A 48 0.28 -14.85 -1.13
N GLY A 49 1.49 -14.27 -1.17
CA GLY A 49 2.33 -14.05 0.02
C GLY A 49 2.02 -12.78 0.81
N LEU A 50 1.26 -11.84 0.22
CA LEU A 50 1.09 -10.49 0.78
C LEU A 50 0.46 -10.51 2.18
N ALA A 51 -0.60 -11.30 2.38
CA ALA A 51 -1.29 -11.37 3.67
C ALA A 51 -0.37 -11.87 4.79
N GLY A 52 0.43 -12.91 4.52
CA GLY A 52 1.41 -13.44 5.46
C GLY A 52 2.48 -12.40 5.81
N ALA A 53 3.05 -11.74 4.81
CA ALA A 53 4.05 -10.71 5.02
C ALA A 53 3.52 -9.52 5.85
N LEU A 54 2.27 -9.10 5.63
CA LEU A 54 1.64 -8.04 6.42
C LEU A 54 1.45 -8.45 7.89
N LEU A 55 1.05 -9.71 8.13
CA LEU A 55 0.93 -10.24 9.49
C LEU A 55 2.27 -10.30 10.20
N GLU A 56 3.33 -10.75 9.51
CA GLU A 56 4.69 -10.80 10.05
C GLU A 56 5.20 -9.39 10.42
N LEU A 57 5.02 -8.42 9.53
CA LEU A 57 5.39 -7.02 9.79
C LEU A 57 4.61 -6.43 10.97
N GLY A 58 3.30 -6.66 11.02
CA GLY A 58 2.45 -6.22 12.11
C GLY A 58 2.86 -6.83 13.45
N ALA A 59 3.08 -8.15 13.47
CA ALA A 59 3.51 -8.88 14.65
C ALA A 59 4.87 -8.38 15.15
N ALA A 60 5.85 -8.19 14.25
CA ALA A 60 7.16 -7.66 14.60
C ALA A 60 7.05 -6.24 15.21
N ARG A 61 6.21 -5.38 14.63
CA ARG A 61 5.98 -4.01 15.13
C ARG A 61 5.34 -4.01 16.52
N LEU A 62 4.33 -4.85 16.74
CA LEU A 62 3.67 -5.01 18.04
C LEU A 62 4.65 -5.56 19.09
N ALA A 63 5.46 -6.55 18.73
CA ALA A 63 6.48 -7.11 19.62
C ALA A 63 7.55 -6.09 20.05
N ALA A 64 7.85 -5.12 19.17
CA ALA A 64 8.72 -3.98 19.48
C ALA A 64 8.04 -2.90 20.34
N GLY A 65 6.80 -3.11 20.79
CA GLY A 65 6.03 -2.15 21.58
C GLY A 65 5.33 -1.07 20.77
N GLY A 66 5.32 -1.18 19.44
CA GLY A 66 4.58 -0.25 18.58
C GLY A 66 3.07 -0.44 18.77
N ALA A 67 2.37 0.63 19.12
CA ALA A 67 0.92 0.64 19.23
C ALA A 67 0.38 1.92 18.58
N ASP A 68 -0.66 1.78 17.77
CA ASP A 68 -1.38 2.90 17.19
C ASP A 68 -2.62 3.18 18.05
N ASP A 69 -2.89 4.45 18.36
CA ASP A 69 -4.18 4.84 18.93
C ASP A 69 -5.23 4.81 17.83
N ALA A 70 -6.19 3.90 17.96
CA ALA A 70 -7.26 3.73 16.98
C ALA A 70 -8.08 5.02 16.77
N ALA A 71 -8.15 5.91 17.76
CA ALA A 71 -8.83 7.20 17.63
C ALA A 71 -8.10 8.14 16.65
N HIS A 72 -6.82 7.89 16.38
CA HIS A 72 -5.97 8.69 15.50
C HIS A 72 -5.66 7.99 14.16
N LEU A 73 -6.15 6.77 13.96
CA LEU A 73 -6.06 6.06 12.68
C LEU A 73 -7.11 6.59 11.69
N VAL A 74 -6.85 7.77 11.14
CA VAL A 74 -7.60 8.32 10.01
C VAL A 74 -6.91 7.93 8.70
N PRO A 75 -7.62 7.27 7.76
CA PRO A 75 -7.08 7.00 6.44
C PRO A 75 -6.71 8.31 5.74
N GLU A 76 -5.45 8.44 5.33
CA GLU A 76 -5.06 9.54 4.46
C GLU A 76 -5.50 9.20 3.03
N TYR A 77 -6.62 9.78 2.59
CA TYR A 77 -7.04 9.68 1.19
C TYR A 77 -6.18 10.60 0.34
N VAL A 78 -5.03 10.11 -0.12
CA VAL A 78 -4.06 10.88 -0.91
C VAL A 78 -4.54 11.13 -2.36
N SER A 79 -5.72 10.67 -2.75
CA SER A 79 -6.29 10.92 -4.07
C SER A 79 -7.80 11.03 -4.03
N LEU A 80 -8.35 12.08 -4.64
CA LEU A 80 -9.77 12.17 -4.94
C LEU A 80 -10.18 11.10 -5.96
N PRO A 81 -11.40 10.53 -5.88
CA PRO A 81 -11.94 9.69 -6.95
C PRO A 81 -11.85 10.41 -8.29
N ARG A 82 -11.58 9.66 -9.37
CA ARG A 82 -11.47 10.25 -10.72
C ARG A 82 -12.70 11.10 -11.05
N GLY A 83 -12.47 12.34 -11.46
CA GLY A 83 -13.53 13.29 -11.83
C GLY A 83 -14.01 14.19 -10.68
N VAL A 84 -13.56 13.98 -9.44
CA VAL A 84 -13.93 14.81 -8.29
C VAL A 84 -12.89 15.92 -8.10
N ARG A 85 -13.33 17.19 -8.14
CA ARG A 85 -12.47 18.38 -7.96
C ARG A 85 -12.30 18.79 -6.51
N ALA A 86 -13.24 18.42 -5.64
CA ALA A 86 -13.20 18.59 -4.20
C ALA A 86 -14.19 17.60 -3.57
N ALA A 87 -13.81 16.97 -2.46
CA ALA A 87 -14.71 16.18 -1.61
C ALA A 87 -14.50 16.63 -0.16
N GLY A 88 -15.60 16.89 0.54
CA GLY A 88 -15.61 17.19 1.97
C GLY A 88 -16.70 16.37 2.65
N GLY A 89 -16.37 15.78 3.80
CA GLY A 89 -17.27 14.97 4.62
C GLY A 89 -16.52 14.44 5.84
N GLU A 90 -17.21 14.28 6.96
CA GLU A 90 -16.69 13.63 8.16
C GLU A 90 -16.96 12.12 8.07
N ILE A 91 -15.95 11.30 8.35
CA ILE A 91 -16.13 9.85 8.51
C ILE A 91 -16.33 9.57 10.00
N GLU A 92 -17.56 9.21 10.35
CA GLU A 92 -17.88 8.71 11.70
C GLU A 92 -17.72 7.18 11.72
N TRP A 93 -16.83 6.69 12.59
CA TRP A 93 -16.65 5.26 12.78
C TRP A 93 -17.78 4.71 13.63
N SER A 94 -18.32 3.56 13.26
CA SER A 94 -19.25 2.83 14.14
C SER A 94 -18.50 2.42 15.41
N HIS A 95 -18.82 3.03 16.55
CA HIS A 95 -18.28 2.58 17.82
C HIS A 95 -18.71 1.13 18.06
N GLY A 96 -17.74 0.27 18.41
CA GLY A 96 -18.00 -1.13 18.72
C GLY A 96 -19.10 -1.25 19.78
N ARG A 97 -20.11 -2.08 19.51
CA ARG A 97 -21.13 -2.39 20.51
C ARG A 97 -20.49 -3.16 21.66
N ARG A 98 -20.75 -2.70 22.90
CA ARG A 98 -20.35 -3.33 24.16
C ARG A 98 -20.87 -4.76 24.27
#